data_AF-A0A830BHL6-F1
#
_entry.id   AF-A0A830BHL6-F1
#
_cell.length_a   1.000
_cell.length_b   1.000
_cell.length_c   1.000
_cell.angle_alpha   90.00
_cell.angle_beta   90.00
_cell.angle_gamma   90.00
#
_symmetry.space_group_name_H-M   'P 1'
#
loop_
_entity.id
_entity.type
_entity.pdbx_description
1 polymer ?
#
loop_
_entity_poly.entity_id
_entity_poly.type
_entity_poly.pdbx_seq_one_letter_code
_entity_poly.pdbx_strand_id
1 'polypeptide(L)'
;MDAEVISAGILRQVIEGGTNVSMHQLRDRIGTATVHLLHESMRLNNISSKVDELDDETASALRKFCLTYYDVRAIILDLVLKLDTMRHLDTLPRYKQQMISLEVMKIYAPLAHAVGAHLLSLELEDLSFQYLFPYSYLYIDTWLKSHDETTNIDIYKEKLLQTLRADRYLTEMVRDISVEGRYKSRYSTMKKLLRDGRKPEQVNDILGLRVVLSPAHGVVDSEKACYRAQEIIRSLWKEMPSRSKDYIVRPKANGYKSLHMAVDIGSEYGGRTRPPLMEIQIRTAEMDMLAAGGTASHALYKGGLTDPEEAKRLKAIMMAAAELAALRLKDYPSANLESDHRNRVFRLLDKNGDGKISIEELMEVMEELGAKGEDAREMMQVLDSNSDGSLSSDEFDLFQKQVELMRNLEYRDIECKTLLNKKLHMEDGIRKVVIFFAVNFGC
;
A
#
# COMPACT_ATOMS: atom_id res chain seq x y z
N MET A 1 6.78 8.99 -13.17
CA MET A 1 5.76 9.91 -12.62
C MET A 1 5.43 10.93 -13.68
N ASP A 2 4.19 11.39 -13.71
CA ASP A 2 3.74 12.45 -14.63
C ASP A 2 4.26 13.82 -14.17
N ALA A 3 4.15 14.82 -15.05
CA ALA A 3 4.64 16.17 -14.76
C ALA A 3 3.83 16.84 -13.64
N GLU A 4 2.54 16.50 -13.51
CA GLU A 4 1.66 17.06 -12.49
C GLU A 4 2.06 16.63 -11.08
N VAL A 5 2.41 15.36 -10.84
CA VAL A 5 2.86 14.88 -9.52
C VAL A 5 4.16 15.54 -9.10
N ILE A 6 5.12 15.62 -10.02
CA ILE A 6 6.43 16.25 -9.75
C ILE A 6 6.23 17.73 -9.41
N SER A 7 5.40 18.43 -10.18
CA SER A 7 5.08 19.84 -9.94
C SER A 7 4.38 20.03 -8.59
N ALA A 8 3.39 19.19 -8.26
CA ALA A 8 2.69 19.25 -6.98
C ALA A 8 3.62 19.02 -5.80
N GLY A 9 4.58 18.09 -5.90
CA GLY A 9 5.56 17.84 -4.84
C GLY A 9 6.48 19.03 -4.56
N ILE A 10 6.98 19.70 -5.61
CA ILE A 10 7.79 20.90 -5.46
C ILE A 10 6.97 22.02 -4.81
N LEU A 11 5.74 22.25 -5.29
CA LEU A 11 4.87 23.31 -4.78
C LEU A 11 4.47 23.08 -3.31
N ARG A 12 4.29 21.83 -2.90
CA ARG A 12 3.95 21.50 -1.50
C ARG A 12 5.01 22.02 -0.54
N GLN A 13 6.28 21.77 -0.83
CA GLN A 13 7.40 22.27 -0.02
C GLN A 13 7.44 23.81 0.05
N VAL A 14 7.13 24.49 -1.06
CA VAL A 14 7.08 25.97 -1.11
C VAL A 14 5.97 26.53 -0.22
N ILE A 15 4.80 25.90 -0.22
CA ILE A 15 3.65 26.30 0.61
C ILE A 15 3.91 25.97 2.08
N GLU A 16 4.40 24.78 2.39
CA GLU A 16 4.76 24.37 3.76
C GLU A 16 5.88 25.27 4.34
N GLY A 17 6.77 25.78 3.48
CA GLY A 17 7.78 26.78 3.82
C GLY A 17 7.24 28.19 4.15
N GLY A 18 5.92 28.39 4.13
CA GLY A 18 5.27 29.64 4.53
C GLY A 18 5.19 30.70 3.43
N THR A 19 5.40 30.31 2.17
CA THR A 19 5.22 31.25 1.04
C THR A 19 3.74 31.50 0.81
N ASN A 20 3.31 32.76 0.90
CA ASN A 20 1.92 33.14 0.70
C ASN A 20 1.54 33.14 -0.79
N VAL A 21 1.28 31.96 -1.34
CA VAL A 21 0.78 31.76 -2.71
C VAL A 21 -0.66 31.29 -2.65
N SER A 22 -1.58 31.99 -3.33
CA SER A 22 -2.98 31.58 -3.32
C SER A 22 -3.23 30.41 -4.27
N MET A 23 -4.14 29.51 -3.88
CA MET A 23 -4.55 28.38 -4.72
C MET A 23 -5.16 28.82 -6.07
N HIS A 24 -5.73 30.02 -6.13
CA HIS A 24 -6.24 30.60 -7.37
C HIS A 24 -5.09 30.96 -8.33
N GLN A 25 -4.06 31.64 -7.84
CA GLN A 25 -2.90 32.01 -8.65
C GLN A 25 -2.16 30.79 -9.19
N LEU A 26 -2.06 29.72 -8.39
CA LEU A 26 -1.46 28.46 -8.83
C LEU A 26 -2.28 27.81 -9.94
N ARG A 27 -3.62 27.86 -9.82
CA ARG A 27 -4.54 27.27 -10.80
C ARG A 27 -4.40 27.96 -12.16
N ASP A 28 -4.31 29.28 -12.16
CA ASP A 28 -4.20 30.08 -13.39
C ASP A 28 -2.86 29.88 -14.11
N ARG A 29 -1.79 29.60 -13.36
CA ARG A 29 -0.41 29.51 -13.91
C ARG A 29 0.04 28.09 -14.26
N ILE A 30 -0.33 27.11 -13.44
CA ILE A 30 0.19 25.73 -13.53
C ILE A 30 -0.89 24.76 -13.98
N GLY A 31 -2.17 25.08 -13.73
CA GLY A 31 -3.31 24.29 -14.16
C GLY A 31 -4.06 23.63 -13.02
N THR A 32 -5.28 23.22 -13.33
CA THR A 32 -6.25 22.65 -12.37
C THR A 32 -5.82 21.29 -11.82
N ALA A 33 -5.25 20.43 -12.67
CA ALA A 33 -4.85 19.07 -12.29
C ALA A 33 -3.77 19.07 -11.20
N THR A 34 -2.69 19.86 -11.36
CA THR A 34 -1.62 19.98 -10.37
C THR A 34 -2.12 20.58 -9.06
N VAL A 35 -2.97 21.61 -9.11
CA VAL A 35 -3.54 22.22 -7.90
C VAL A 35 -4.46 21.25 -7.16
N HIS A 36 -5.20 20.42 -7.89
CA HIS A 36 -6.02 19.36 -7.29
C HIS A 36 -5.14 18.36 -6.53
N LEU A 37 -4.11 17.80 -7.17
CA LEU A 37 -3.16 16.88 -6.54
C LEU A 37 -2.46 17.50 -5.33
N LEU A 38 -2.03 18.76 -5.43
CA LEU A 38 -1.43 19.51 -4.34
C LEU A 38 -2.39 19.62 -3.14
N HIS A 39 -3.64 20.02 -3.39
CA HIS A 39 -4.66 20.13 -2.36
C HIS A 39 -4.98 18.78 -1.71
N GLU A 40 -5.06 17.70 -2.48
CA GLU A 40 -5.26 16.34 -1.94
C GLU A 40 -4.08 15.87 -1.08
N SER A 41 -2.85 16.12 -1.53
CA SER A 41 -1.64 15.74 -0.78
C SER A 41 -1.53 16.47 0.58
N MET A 42 -1.94 17.74 0.65
CA MET A 42 -1.98 18.50 1.90
C MET A 42 -3.00 17.94 2.91
N ARG A 43 -4.12 17.38 2.42
CA ARG A 43 -5.14 16.74 3.26
C ARG A 43 -4.67 15.41 3.82
N LEU A 44 -3.92 14.64 3.03
CA LEU A 44 -3.32 13.37 3.47
C LEU A 44 -2.34 13.56 4.63
N ASN A 45 -1.57 14.65 4.64
CA ASN A 45 -0.56 14.91 5.68
C ASN A 45 -1.13 14.87 7.11
N ASN A 46 -2.38 15.28 7.28
CA ASN A 46 -3.02 15.39 8.58
C ASN A 46 -3.93 14.20 8.92
N ILE A 47 -3.96 13.14 8.10
CA ILE A 47 -4.97 12.09 8.21
C ILE A 47 -4.85 11.27 9.49
N SER A 48 -3.61 10.98 9.92
CA SER A 48 -3.33 10.23 11.15
C SER A 48 -3.66 11.03 12.41
N SER A 49 -3.50 12.36 12.35
CA SER A 49 -3.85 13.27 13.46
C SER A 49 -5.35 13.37 13.71
N LYS A 50 -6.18 12.84 12.80
CA LYS A 50 -7.65 12.86 12.95
C LYS A 50 -8.20 11.70 13.78
N VAL A 51 -7.35 10.76 14.16
CA VAL A 51 -7.72 9.61 14.97
C VAL A 51 -7.02 9.69 16.32
N ASP A 52 -7.76 9.42 17.39
CA ASP A 52 -7.25 9.50 18.76
C ASP A 52 -6.34 8.30 19.10
N GLU A 53 -6.64 7.11 18.57
CA GLU A 53 -5.84 5.88 18.78
C GLU A 53 -5.49 5.17 17.46
N LEU A 54 -4.20 4.84 17.27
CA LEU A 54 -3.72 4.12 16.09
C LEU A 54 -3.63 2.61 16.34
N ASP A 55 -4.77 1.97 16.55
CA ASP A 55 -4.90 0.52 16.60
C ASP A 55 -4.91 -0.11 15.18
N ASP A 56 -5.00 -1.43 15.11
CA ASP A 56 -4.90 -2.14 13.83
C ASP A 56 -6.18 -2.01 12.99
N GLU A 57 -7.36 -1.96 13.64
CA GLU A 57 -8.65 -1.75 12.98
C GLU A 57 -8.69 -0.36 12.34
N THR A 58 -8.33 0.67 13.10
CA THR A 58 -8.36 2.06 12.65
C THR A 58 -7.28 2.33 11.62
N ALA A 59 -6.08 1.78 11.77
CA ALA A 59 -5.06 1.86 10.72
C ALA A 59 -5.56 1.20 9.42
N SER A 60 -6.30 0.09 9.51
CA SER A 60 -6.91 -0.55 8.34
C SER A 60 -7.99 0.30 7.69
N ALA A 61 -8.89 0.87 8.50
CA ALA A 61 -9.94 1.76 8.02
C ALA A 61 -9.36 3.02 7.36
N LEU A 62 -8.31 3.62 7.93
CA LEU A 62 -7.60 4.76 7.35
C LEU A 62 -6.95 4.41 6.01
N ARG A 63 -6.32 3.23 5.89
CA ARG A 63 -5.75 2.80 4.61
C ARG A 63 -6.83 2.64 3.54
N LYS A 64 -7.97 2.01 3.89
CA LYS A 64 -9.11 1.90 2.98
C LYS A 64 -9.65 3.28 2.60
N PHE A 65 -9.80 4.19 3.57
CA PHE A 65 -10.20 5.57 3.30
C PHE A 65 -9.26 6.26 2.31
N CYS A 66 -7.95 6.19 2.53
CA CYS A 66 -6.97 6.78 1.61
C CYS A 66 -7.15 6.25 0.19
N LEU A 67 -7.22 4.92 0.03
CA LEU A 67 -7.34 4.27 -1.28
C LEU A 67 -8.67 4.57 -1.99
N THR A 68 -9.76 4.78 -1.25
CA THR A 68 -11.07 5.04 -1.84
C THR A 68 -11.29 6.52 -2.17
N TYR A 69 -10.70 7.46 -1.41
CA TYR A 69 -11.12 8.87 -1.45
C TYR A 69 -10.10 9.85 -2.04
N TYR A 70 -8.86 9.42 -2.24
CA TYR A 70 -7.78 10.26 -2.74
C TYR A 70 -7.23 9.72 -4.05
N ASP A 71 -6.78 10.62 -4.93
CA ASP A 71 -6.06 10.22 -6.13
C ASP A 71 -4.79 9.44 -5.71
N VAL A 72 -4.58 8.28 -6.32
CA VAL A 72 -3.42 7.41 -6.08
C VAL A 72 -2.12 8.18 -6.29
N ARG A 73 -2.08 9.13 -7.24
CA ARG A 73 -0.95 10.01 -7.48
C ARG A 73 -0.63 10.91 -6.29
N ALA A 74 -1.65 11.44 -5.60
CA ALA A 74 -1.49 12.22 -4.38
C ALA A 74 -1.02 11.34 -3.21
N ILE A 75 -1.49 10.09 -3.13
CA ILE A 75 -1.01 9.10 -2.15
C ILE A 75 0.46 8.79 -2.39
N ILE A 76 0.87 8.48 -3.62
CA ILE A 76 2.27 8.20 -3.93
C ILE A 76 3.15 9.42 -3.61
N LEU A 77 2.69 10.63 -3.92
CA LEU A 77 3.39 11.85 -3.55
C LEU A 77 3.62 11.94 -2.02
N ASP A 78 2.57 11.71 -1.23
CA ASP A 78 2.66 11.75 0.23
C ASP A 78 3.58 10.66 0.79
N LEU A 79 3.55 9.45 0.21
CA LEU A 79 4.44 8.35 0.59
C LEU A 79 5.92 8.68 0.33
N VAL A 80 6.24 9.36 -0.78
CA VAL A 80 7.61 9.79 -1.09
C VAL A 80 8.08 10.87 -0.11
N LEU A 81 7.20 11.83 0.23
CA LEU A 81 7.51 12.85 1.25
C LEU A 81 7.70 12.23 2.64
N LYS A 82 6.91 11.21 2.97
CA LYS A 82 7.08 10.45 4.20
C LYS A 82 8.39 9.67 4.21
N LEU A 83 8.81 9.10 3.08
CA LEU A 83 10.12 8.47 2.96
C LEU A 83 11.26 9.46 3.22
N ASP A 84 11.18 10.65 2.61
CA ASP A 84 12.17 11.70 2.84
C ASP A 84 12.24 12.10 4.33
N THR A 85 11.08 12.20 5.00
CA THR A 85 11.00 12.42 6.45
C THR A 85 11.67 11.30 7.23
N MET A 86 11.41 10.03 6.88
CA MET A 86 11.98 8.87 7.55
C MET A 86 13.51 8.76 7.39
N ARG A 87 14.05 9.21 6.25
CA ARG A 87 15.50 9.25 5.99
C ARG A 87 16.24 10.29 6.85
N HIS A 88 15.54 11.34 7.30
CA HIS A 88 16.10 12.44 8.10
C HIS A 88 15.47 12.54 9.51
N LEU A 89 14.88 11.44 9.98
CA LEU A 89 14.12 11.40 11.22
C LEU A 89 15.01 11.59 12.47
N ASP A 90 16.31 11.35 12.34
CA ASP A 90 17.34 11.54 13.35
C ASP A 90 17.43 12.99 13.88
N THR A 91 16.99 13.96 13.07
CA THR A 91 16.88 15.38 13.45
C THR A 91 15.83 15.65 14.55
N LEU A 92 14.89 14.73 14.77
CA LEU A 92 13.80 14.89 15.73
C LEU A 92 14.09 14.22 17.09
N PRO A 93 13.45 14.65 18.19
CA PRO A 93 13.52 13.94 19.47
C PRO A 93 12.96 12.51 19.38
N ARG A 94 13.52 11.59 20.18
CA ARG A 94 13.20 10.15 20.16
C ARG A 94 11.71 9.81 20.21
N TYR A 95 10.91 10.52 21.00
CA TYR A 95 9.47 10.26 21.08
C TYR A 95 8.76 10.53 19.74
N LYS A 96 9.14 11.61 19.02
CA LYS A 96 8.61 11.90 17.68
C LYS A 96 9.09 10.87 16.67
N GLN A 97 10.36 10.44 16.75
CA GLN A 97 10.88 9.39 15.88
C GLN A 97 10.04 8.12 16.01
N GLN A 98 9.72 7.69 17.24
CA GLN A 98 8.91 6.51 17.50
C GLN A 98 7.46 6.69 17.02
N MET A 99 6.84 7.84 17.27
CA MET A 99 5.47 8.12 16.81
C MET A 99 5.35 8.06 15.28
N ILE A 100 6.23 8.77 14.57
CA ILE A 100 6.23 8.81 13.10
C ILE A 100 6.55 7.42 12.54
N SER A 101 7.51 6.71 13.13
CA SER A 101 7.86 5.34 12.68
C SER A 101 6.72 4.35 12.89
N LEU A 102 5.94 4.49 13.96
CA LEU A 102 4.76 3.65 14.20
C LEU A 102 3.67 3.95 13.16
N GLU A 103 3.43 5.23 12.87
CA GLU A 103 2.51 5.69 11.84
C GLU A 103 2.90 5.14 10.46
N VAL A 104 4.19 5.23 10.11
CA VAL A 104 4.75 4.68 8.87
C VAL A 104 4.59 3.18 8.81
N MET A 105 4.94 2.46 9.87
CA MET A 105 4.79 1.00 9.91
C MET A 105 3.34 0.55 9.74
N LYS A 106 2.38 1.25 10.37
CA LYS A 106 0.97 0.85 10.38
C LYS A 106 0.19 1.34 9.17
N ILE A 107 0.43 2.56 8.69
CA ILE A 107 -0.36 3.18 7.62
C ILE A 107 0.41 3.19 6.31
N TYR A 108 1.53 3.93 6.26
CA TYR A 108 2.16 4.30 4.99
C TYR A 108 2.89 3.15 4.32
N ALA A 109 3.60 2.29 5.05
CA ALA A 109 4.27 1.13 4.47
C ALA A 109 3.26 0.14 3.84
N PRO A 110 2.15 -0.24 4.51
CA PRO A 110 1.12 -1.06 3.87
C PRO A 110 0.35 -0.32 2.77
N LEU A 111 0.15 0.99 2.88
CA LEU A 111 -0.47 1.81 1.82
C LEU A 111 0.41 1.84 0.56
N ALA A 112 1.73 1.99 0.71
CA ALA A 112 2.69 1.87 -0.38
C ALA A 112 2.64 0.50 -1.05
N HIS A 113 2.47 -0.57 -0.28
CA HIS A 113 2.27 -1.91 -0.85
C HIS A 113 0.96 -1.99 -1.65
N ALA A 114 -0.12 -1.43 -1.11
CA ALA A 114 -1.43 -1.43 -1.75
C ALA A 114 -1.39 -0.71 -3.11
N VAL A 115 -0.83 0.50 -3.19
CA VAL A 115 -0.73 1.31 -4.43
C VAL A 115 0.32 0.82 -5.43
N GLY A 116 1.01 -0.29 -5.15
CA GLY A 116 2.01 -0.83 -6.08
C GLY A 116 3.38 -0.18 -6.02
N ALA A 117 3.70 0.47 -4.90
CA ALA A 117 5.02 1.00 -4.61
C ALA A 117 5.78 0.07 -3.66
N HIS A 118 6.01 -1.19 -4.06
CA HIS A 118 6.60 -2.19 -3.17
C HIS A 118 8.01 -1.83 -2.66
N LEU A 119 8.85 -1.24 -3.50
CA LEU A 119 10.19 -0.81 -3.09
C LEU A 119 10.12 0.27 -2.00
N LEU A 120 9.20 1.23 -2.16
CA LEU A 120 8.92 2.28 -1.18
C LEU A 120 8.40 1.68 0.13
N SER A 121 7.50 0.71 0.05
CA SER A 121 6.99 -0.04 1.20
C SER A 121 8.10 -0.70 2.00
N LEU A 122 9.00 -1.45 1.33
CA LEU A 122 10.12 -2.13 1.99
C LEU A 122 11.07 -1.15 2.67
N GLU A 123 11.37 -0.02 2.02
CA GLU A 123 12.26 0.99 2.60
C GLU A 123 11.63 1.67 3.82
N LEU A 124 10.34 2.04 3.73
CA LEU A 124 9.59 2.59 4.85
C LEU A 124 9.51 1.61 6.03
N GLU A 125 9.31 0.31 5.77
CA GLU A 125 9.32 -0.74 6.79
C GLU A 125 10.67 -0.85 7.49
N ASP A 126 11.78 -0.89 6.73
CA ASP A 126 13.12 -1.03 7.29
C ASP A 126 13.52 0.21 8.11
N LEU A 127 13.22 1.42 7.63
CA LEU A 127 13.46 2.66 8.38
C LEU A 127 12.61 2.68 9.65
N SER A 128 11.33 2.33 9.58
CA SER A 128 10.45 2.28 10.75
C SER A 128 10.95 1.26 11.78
N PHE A 129 11.41 0.09 11.33
CA PHE A 129 11.98 -0.93 12.19
C PHE A 129 13.24 -0.44 12.92
N GLN A 130 14.10 0.32 12.23
CA GLN A 130 15.31 0.92 12.81
C GLN A 130 14.98 1.82 14.02
N TYR A 131 13.99 2.69 13.89
CA TYR A 131 13.65 3.64 14.95
C TYR A 131 12.77 3.03 16.05
N LEU A 132 11.87 2.11 15.71
CA LEU A 132 11.02 1.43 16.71
C LEU A 132 11.81 0.44 17.56
N PHE A 133 12.72 -0.33 16.94
CA PHE A 133 13.44 -1.42 17.59
C PHE A 133 14.94 -1.38 17.26
N PRO A 134 15.69 -0.34 17.69
CA PRO A 134 17.07 -0.11 17.27
C PRO A 134 18.04 -1.23 17.62
N TYR A 135 17.89 -1.86 18.80
CA TYR A 135 18.72 -3.00 19.20
C TYR A 135 18.50 -4.23 18.32
N SER A 136 17.23 -4.55 18.06
CA SER A 136 16.83 -5.64 17.17
C SER A 136 17.32 -5.41 15.73
N TYR A 137 17.24 -4.16 15.27
CA TYR A 137 17.76 -3.75 13.97
C TYR A 137 19.27 -3.96 13.88
N LEU A 138 20.03 -3.43 14.84
CA LEU A 138 21.49 -3.53 14.85
C LEU A 138 21.96 -4.99 14.94
N TYR A 139 21.27 -5.81 15.73
CA TYR A 139 21.53 -7.24 15.83
C TYR A 139 21.40 -7.95 14.49
N ILE A 140 20.29 -7.73 13.77
CA ILE A 140 20.05 -8.32 12.45
C ILE A 140 21.03 -7.75 11.41
N ASP A 141 21.30 -6.45 11.43
CA ASP A 141 22.24 -5.80 10.51
C ASP A 141 23.65 -6.37 10.64
N THR A 142 24.15 -6.51 11.87
CA THR A 142 25.47 -7.12 12.14
C THR A 142 25.50 -8.57 11.68
N TRP A 143 24.44 -9.33 11.95
CA TRP A 143 24.34 -10.72 11.54
C TRP A 143 24.30 -10.86 10.00
N LEU A 144 23.53 -10.03 9.30
CA LEU A 144 23.48 -10.02 7.83
C LEU A 144 24.85 -9.67 7.22
N LYS A 145 25.53 -8.62 7.71
CA LYS A 145 26.85 -8.21 7.23
C LYS A 145 27.90 -9.32 7.36
N SER A 146 27.87 -10.07 8.47
CA SER A 146 28.78 -11.21 8.68
C SER A 146 28.57 -12.37 7.67
N HIS A 147 27.41 -12.42 7.01
CA HIS A 147 27.12 -13.40 5.96
C HIS A 147 27.40 -12.86 4.55
N ASP A 148 27.30 -11.54 4.36
CA ASP A 148 27.53 -10.85 3.09
C ASP A 148 29.02 -10.85 2.70
N GLU A 149 29.91 -10.59 3.66
CA GLU A 149 31.37 -10.62 3.45
C GLU A 149 31.91 -11.98 2.97
N THR A 150 31.18 -13.07 3.24
CA THR A 150 31.58 -14.43 2.84
C THR A 150 30.99 -14.88 1.51
N THR A 151 29.96 -14.19 1.01
CA THR A 151 29.12 -14.71 -0.08
C THR A 151 28.91 -13.64 -1.14
N ASN A 152 29.84 -13.53 -2.08
CA ASN A 152 29.76 -12.55 -3.15
C ASN A 152 28.62 -12.92 -4.12
N ILE A 153 27.42 -12.39 -3.85
CA ILE A 153 26.20 -12.63 -4.64
C ILE A 153 26.40 -12.31 -6.12
N ASP A 154 27.30 -11.37 -6.42
CA ASP A 154 27.61 -10.95 -7.78
C ASP A 154 28.27 -12.10 -8.57
N ILE A 155 29.05 -12.97 -7.91
CA ILE A 155 29.61 -14.16 -8.55
C ILE A 155 28.50 -15.12 -8.97
N TYR A 156 27.53 -15.38 -8.09
CA TYR A 156 26.41 -16.28 -8.41
C TYR A 156 25.47 -15.67 -9.46
N LYS A 157 25.25 -14.36 -9.39
CA LYS A 157 24.50 -13.59 -10.39
C LYS A 157 25.15 -13.70 -11.76
N GLU A 158 26.44 -13.42 -11.86
CA GLU A 158 27.21 -13.47 -13.11
C GLU A 158 27.22 -14.89 -13.69
N LYS A 159 27.48 -15.91 -12.85
CA LYS A 159 27.44 -17.32 -13.24
C LYS A 159 26.06 -17.73 -13.78
N LEU A 160 24.98 -17.33 -13.10
CA LEU A 160 23.61 -17.61 -13.53
C LEU A 160 23.30 -16.93 -14.87
N LEU A 161 23.62 -15.64 -14.98
CA LEU A 161 23.37 -14.86 -16.18
C LEU A 161 24.09 -15.45 -17.41
N GLN A 162 25.36 -15.82 -17.25
CA GLN A 162 26.15 -16.45 -18.30
C GLN A 162 25.54 -17.79 -18.75
N THR A 163 25.11 -18.62 -17.79
CA THR A 163 24.52 -19.93 -18.09
C THR A 163 23.16 -19.79 -18.78
N LEU A 164 22.32 -18.84 -18.35
CA LEU A 164 21.04 -18.56 -18.98
C LEU A 164 21.22 -18.04 -20.41
N ARG A 165 22.22 -17.18 -20.66
CA ARG A 165 22.54 -16.66 -22.00
C ARG A 165 23.17 -17.70 -22.93
N ALA A 166 23.79 -18.75 -22.38
CA ALA A 166 24.37 -19.82 -23.18
C ALA A 166 23.31 -20.82 -23.72
N ASP A 167 22.10 -20.84 -23.15
CA ASP A 167 21.04 -21.73 -23.59
C ASP A 167 20.31 -21.19 -24.83
N ARG A 168 20.52 -21.84 -25.98
CA ARG A 168 19.93 -21.44 -27.26
C ARG A 168 18.40 -21.35 -27.22
N TYR A 169 17.75 -22.36 -26.64
CA TYR A 169 16.30 -22.41 -26.56
C TYR A 169 15.74 -21.24 -25.76
N LEU A 170 16.32 -20.93 -24.61
CA LEU A 170 15.91 -19.77 -23.82
C LEU A 170 16.10 -18.46 -24.59
N THR A 171 17.25 -18.27 -25.25
CA THR A 171 17.54 -17.04 -26.02
C THR A 171 16.64 -16.85 -27.25
N GLU A 172 16.05 -17.92 -27.80
CA GLU A 172 15.04 -17.81 -28.86
C GLU A 172 13.67 -17.39 -28.31
N MET A 173 13.37 -17.72 -27.06
CA MET A 173 12.08 -17.42 -26.41
C MET A 173 12.02 -16.00 -25.82
N VAL A 174 13.15 -15.41 -25.48
CA VAL A 174 13.24 -14.13 -24.75
C VAL A 174 14.14 -13.14 -25.48
N ARG A 175 13.77 -11.86 -25.44
CA ARG A 175 14.61 -10.76 -25.97
C ARG A 175 15.73 -10.37 -25.03
N ASP A 176 15.45 -10.44 -23.73
CA ASP A 176 16.38 -10.01 -22.70
C ASP A 176 16.21 -10.84 -21.42
N ILE A 177 17.31 -10.97 -20.69
CA ILE A 177 17.42 -11.70 -19.43
C ILE A 177 18.11 -10.77 -18.42
N SER A 178 17.38 -10.37 -17.39
CA SER A 178 17.93 -9.64 -16.25
C SER A 178 18.06 -10.56 -15.04
N VAL A 179 19.22 -10.52 -14.38
CA VAL A 179 19.45 -11.20 -13.10
C VAL A 179 19.86 -10.15 -12.07
N GLU A 180 19.09 -10.02 -11.01
CA GLU A 180 19.32 -9.06 -9.93
C GLU A 180 19.60 -9.77 -8.62
N GLY A 181 20.56 -9.24 -7.85
CA GLY A 181 20.76 -9.64 -6.46
C GLY A 181 19.59 -9.15 -5.62
N ARG A 182 18.96 -10.06 -4.86
CA ARG A 182 17.90 -9.76 -3.93
C ARG A 182 18.39 -10.01 -2.51
N TYR A 183 18.59 -8.94 -1.77
CA TYR A 183 18.75 -9.00 -0.33
C TYR A 183 17.39 -8.94 0.36
N LYS A 184 17.21 -9.68 1.45
CA LYS A 184 16.03 -9.52 2.28
C LYS A 184 16.13 -8.26 3.12
N SER A 185 15.01 -7.55 3.24
CA SER A 185 14.92 -6.40 4.13
C SER A 185 15.12 -6.84 5.59
N ARG A 186 15.66 -5.95 6.42
CA ARG A 186 15.96 -6.24 7.83
C ARG A 186 14.67 -6.53 8.60
N TYR A 187 13.62 -5.76 8.32
CA TYR A 187 12.30 -5.95 8.89
C TYR A 187 11.67 -7.28 8.47
N SER A 188 11.73 -7.64 7.18
CA SER A 188 11.21 -8.92 6.70
C SER A 188 11.92 -10.11 7.34
N THR A 189 13.22 -10.00 7.56
CA THR A 189 14.04 -11.00 8.26
C THR A 189 13.60 -11.13 9.71
N MET A 190 13.44 -10.02 10.43
CA MET A 190 12.96 -10.00 11.81
C MET A 190 11.54 -10.59 11.93
N LYS A 191 10.62 -10.17 11.06
CA LYS A 191 9.24 -10.68 11.02
C LYS A 191 9.21 -12.21 10.85
N LYS A 192 10.10 -12.75 10.00
CA LYS A 192 10.23 -14.19 9.80
C LYS A 192 10.77 -14.92 11.02
N LEU A 193 11.77 -14.35 11.69
CA LEU A 193 12.34 -14.92 12.93
C LEU A 193 11.29 -15.03 14.03
N LEU A 194 10.52 -13.96 14.24
CA LEU A 194 9.46 -13.92 15.22
C LEU A 194 8.35 -14.93 14.90
N ARG A 195 7.89 -14.99 13.64
CA ARG A 195 6.84 -15.93 13.21
C ARG A 195 7.27 -17.40 13.38
N ASP A 196 8.50 -17.71 13.02
CA ASP A 196 8.97 -19.09 13.01
C ASP A 196 9.54 -19.54 14.37
N GLY A 197 9.71 -18.61 15.33
CA GLY A 197 10.32 -18.88 16.63
C GLY A 197 11.78 -19.35 16.56
N ARG A 198 12.45 -19.05 15.44
CA ARG A 198 13.78 -19.56 15.11
C ARG A 198 14.87 -18.56 15.50
N LYS A 199 16.06 -19.07 15.84
CA LYS A 199 17.24 -18.23 15.97
C LYS A 199 17.76 -17.82 14.57
N PRO A 200 18.43 -16.67 14.42
CA PRO A 200 18.97 -16.19 13.14
C PRO A 200 19.80 -17.23 12.39
N GLU A 201 20.57 -18.04 13.10
CA GLU A 201 21.45 -19.07 12.52
C GLU A 201 20.68 -20.18 11.77
N GLN A 202 19.35 -20.21 11.88
CA GLN A 202 18.47 -21.15 11.18
C GLN A 202 17.77 -20.52 9.96
N VAL A 203 18.00 -19.23 9.70
CA VAL A 203 17.51 -18.52 8.51
C VAL A 203 18.46 -18.78 7.37
N ASN A 204 18.09 -19.76 6.56
CA ASN A 204 18.93 -20.21 5.44
C ASN A 204 18.67 -19.42 4.15
N ASP A 205 17.67 -18.54 4.09
CA ASP A 205 17.21 -17.87 2.88
C ASP A 205 17.49 -16.37 2.91
N ILE A 206 18.72 -16.01 3.29
CA ILE A 206 19.21 -14.63 3.34
C ILE A 206 19.50 -14.12 1.92
N LEU A 207 20.09 -14.99 1.11
CA LEU A 207 20.53 -14.71 -0.25
C LEU A 207 19.44 -15.07 -1.23
N GLY A 208 19.22 -14.20 -2.21
CA GLY A 208 18.36 -14.54 -3.32
C GLY A 208 18.73 -13.86 -4.62
N LEU A 209 18.36 -14.49 -5.72
CA LEU A 209 18.47 -13.91 -7.06
C LEU A 209 17.08 -13.74 -7.64
N ARG A 210 16.88 -12.68 -8.40
CA ARG A 210 15.68 -12.47 -9.21
C ARG A 210 16.06 -12.58 -10.67
N VAL A 211 15.42 -13.49 -11.38
CA VAL A 211 15.51 -13.64 -12.83
C VAL A 211 14.25 -13.06 -13.45
N VAL A 212 14.40 -12.00 -14.24
CA VAL A 212 13.33 -11.38 -15.00
C VAL A 212 13.56 -11.65 -16.48
N LEU A 213 12.58 -12.31 -17.11
CA LEU A 213 12.63 -12.72 -18.50
C LEU A 213 11.72 -11.83 -19.34
N SER A 214 12.25 -11.18 -20.37
CA SER A 214 11.48 -10.34 -21.30
C SER A 214 11.09 -11.14 -22.53
N PRO A 215 9.82 -11.59 -22.68
CA PRO A 215 9.43 -12.46 -23.79
C PRO A 215 9.61 -11.79 -25.16
N ALA A 216 9.86 -12.60 -26.19
CA ALA A 216 9.84 -12.14 -27.58
C ALA A 216 8.42 -11.79 -28.05
N HIS A 217 8.31 -10.85 -29.00
CA HIS A 217 7.02 -10.43 -29.54
C HIS A 217 6.28 -11.60 -30.20
N GLY A 218 5.00 -11.80 -29.85
CA GLY A 218 4.15 -12.85 -30.44
C GLY A 218 4.24 -14.22 -29.77
N VAL A 219 5.03 -14.37 -28.70
CA VAL A 219 5.05 -15.62 -27.92
C VAL A 219 3.80 -15.68 -27.04
N VAL A 220 2.87 -16.57 -27.41
CA VAL A 220 1.60 -16.80 -26.69
C VAL A 220 1.82 -17.41 -25.29
N ASP A 221 2.98 -18.03 -25.07
CA ASP A 221 3.25 -18.83 -23.87
C ASP A 221 4.56 -18.38 -23.18
N SER A 222 4.54 -17.14 -22.70
CA SER A 222 5.69 -16.49 -22.03
C SER A 222 6.10 -17.20 -20.72
N GLU A 223 5.18 -17.95 -20.11
CA GLU A 223 5.42 -18.71 -18.87
C GLU A 223 6.38 -19.89 -19.12
N LYS A 224 6.40 -20.48 -20.33
CA LYS A 224 7.36 -21.53 -20.71
C LYS A 224 8.82 -21.11 -20.53
N ALA A 225 9.14 -19.83 -20.76
CA ALA A 225 10.49 -19.32 -20.57
C ALA A 225 10.93 -19.42 -19.09
N CYS A 226 10.00 -19.22 -18.15
CA CYS A 226 10.28 -19.38 -16.72
C CYS A 226 10.63 -20.82 -16.36
N TYR A 227 9.91 -21.81 -16.92
CA TYR A 227 10.20 -23.23 -16.68
C TYR A 227 11.53 -23.66 -17.33
N ARG A 228 11.85 -23.14 -18.53
CA ARG A 228 13.16 -23.38 -19.15
C ARG A 228 14.30 -22.81 -18.30
N ALA A 229 14.15 -21.60 -17.78
CA ALA A 229 15.11 -21.01 -16.86
C ALA A 229 15.25 -21.85 -15.58
N GLN A 230 14.16 -22.40 -15.04
CA GLN A 230 14.18 -23.32 -13.91
C GLN A 230 15.01 -24.59 -14.21
N GLU A 231 14.87 -25.20 -15.39
CA GLU A 231 15.68 -26.35 -15.80
C GLU A 231 17.19 -26.02 -15.84
N ILE A 232 17.53 -24.86 -16.40
CA ILE A 232 18.92 -24.38 -16.45
C ILE A 232 19.46 -24.18 -15.03
N ILE A 233 18.67 -23.58 -14.14
CA ILE A 233 19.06 -23.38 -12.73
C ILE A 233 19.29 -24.71 -12.01
N ARG A 234 18.45 -25.73 -12.27
CA ARG A 234 18.63 -27.09 -11.71
C ARG A 234 19.93 -27.76 -12.17
N SER A 235 20.48 -27.37 -13.33
CA SER A 235 21.77 -27.87 -13.80
C SER A 235 22.96 -27.23 -13.05
N LEU A 236 22.78 -26.03 -12.50
CA LEU A 236 23.82 -25.30 -11.76
C LEU A 236 23.86 -25.67 -10.28
N TRP A 237 22.68 -25.81 -9.67
CA TRP A 237 22.54 -26.02 -8.23
C TRP A 237 21.45 -27.03 -7.91
N LYS A 238 21.66 -27.78 -6.84
CA LYS A 238 20.71 -28.79 -6.38
C LYS A 238 19.47 -28.12 -5.81
N GLU A 239 18.31 -28.37 -6.40
CA GLU A 239 17.03 -27.88 -5.88
C GLU A 239 16.62 -28.60 -4.59
N MET A 240 15.95 -27.87 -3.70
CA MET A 240 15.29 -28.36 -2.49
C MET A 240 13.76 -28.31 -2.67
N PRO A 241 13.11 -29.38 -3.18
CA PRO A 241 11.71 -29.34 -3.62
C PRO A 241 10.72 -28.95 -2.52
N SER A 242 10.99 -29.30 -1.26
CA SER A 242 10.12 -28.97 -0.11
C SER A 242 10.05 -27.47 0.19
N ARG A 243 10.93 -26.66 -0.39
CA ARG A 243 10.99 -25.21 -0.20
C ARG A 243 10.68 -24.43 -1.48
N SER A 244 10.72 -25.06 -2.64
CA SER A 244 10.32 -24.46 -3.91
C SER A 244 8.80 -24.30 -4.00
N LYS A 245 8.33 -23.21 -4.62
CA LYS A 245 6.92 -22.88 -4.76
C LYS A 245 6.64 -22.37 -6.17
N ASP A 246 5.62 -22.93 -6.79
CA ASP A 246 5.16 -22.50 -8.11
C ASP A 246 3.93 -21.59 -7.95
N TYR A 247 4.17 -20.27 -7.99
CA TYR A 247 3.11 -19.28 -7.98
C TYR A 247 2.62 -18.91 -9.38
N ILE A 248 3.15 -19.52 -10.45
CA ILE A 248 2.59 -19.36 -11.80
C ILE A 248 1.32 -20.21 -11.90
N VAL A 249 1.41 -21.50 -11.52
CA VAL A 249 0.26 -22.42 -11.49
C VAL A 249 -0.70 -22.10 -10.35
N ARG A 250 -0.17 -21.70 -9.18
CA ARG A 250 -0.97 -21.34 -8.00
C ARG A 250 -0.66 -19.93 -7.53
N PRO A 251 -1.18 -18.89 -8.22
CA PRO A 251 -0.97 -17.50 -7.83
C PRO A 251 -1.43 -17.25 -6.38
N LYS A 252 -0.81 -16.28 -5.72
CA LYS A 252 -1.30 -15.82 -4.42
C LYS A 252 -2.62 -15.07 -4.58
N ALA A 253 -3.36 -14.88 -3.48
CA ALA A 253 -4.62 -14.14 -3.47
C ALA A 253 -4.53 -12.73 -4.09
N ASN A 254 -3.36 -12.09 -4.00
CA ASN A 254 -3.10 -10.78 -4.60
C ASN A 254 -2.72 -10.82 -6.11
N GLY A 255 -2.88 -11.96 -6.79
CA GLY A 255 -2.51 -12.13 -8.20
C GLY A 255 -1.01 -12.32 -8.45
N TYR A 256 -0.18 -12.36 -7.40
CA TYR A 256 1.26 -12.53 -7.54
C TYR A 256 1.63 -13.87 -8.21
N LYS A 257 2.40 -13.77 -9.30
CA LYS A 257 2.95 -14.89 -10.07
C LYS A 257 4.48 -14.85 -10.12
N SER A 258 5.12 -15.98 -9.83
CA SER A 258 6.57 -16.20 -9.90
C SER A 258 6.90 -17.67 -9.58
N LEU A 259 7.98 -18.22 -10.12
CA LEU A 259 8.56 -19.47 -9.63
C LEU A 259 9.58 -19.16 -8.54
N HIS A 260 9.41 -19.73 -7.35
CA HIS A 260 10.36 -19.60 -6.25
C HIS A 260 11.10 -20.91 -6.10
N MET A 261 12.40 -20.90 -6.31
CA MET A 261 13.26 -22.07 -6.17
C MET A 261 14.18 -21.88 -4.98
N ALA A 262 14.26 -22.89 -4.11
CA ALA A 262 15.31 -22.94 -3.09
C ALA A 262 16.42 -23.86 -3.59
N VAL A 263 17.63 -23.34 -3.74
CA VAL A 263 18.78 -24.10 -4.24
C VAL A 263 19.90 -24.15 -3.21
N ASP A 264 20.63 -25.26 -3.21
CA ASP A 264 21.83 -25.48 -2.41
C ASP A 264 23.07 -25.02 -3.20
N ILE A 265 23.79 -24.02 -2.67
CA ILE A 265 24.99 -23.47 -3.31
C ILE A 265 26.29 -24.18 -2.92
N GLY A 266 26.22 -25.27 -2.14
CA GLY A 266 27.37 -26.11 -1.81
C GLY A 266 28.35 -25.49 -0.79
N SER A 267 29.20 -26.33 -0.20
CA SER A 267 30.09 -25.98 0.93
C SER A 267 31.56 -25.78 0.53
N GLU A 268 31.86 -25.17 -0.61
CA GLU A 268 33.27 -24.98 -1.01
C GLU A 268 33.96 -23.79 -0.32
N TYR A 269 33.22 -22.95 0.43
CA TYR A 269 33.82 -21.88 1.23
C TYR A 269 33.51 -22.07 2.72
N GLY A 270 34.51 -22.57 3.43
CA GLY A 270 34.72 -22.30 4.86
C GLY A 270 33.78 -23.00 5.83
N GLY A 271 34.10 -24.23 6.23
CA GLY A 271 33.87 -24.79 7.58
C GLY A 271 32.46 -24.80 8.18
N ARG A 272 31.43 -24.35 7.47
CA ARG A 272 30.04 -24.31 7.96
C ARG A 272 29.42 -25.70 7.85
N THR A 273 28.82 -26.16 8.95
CA THR A 273 28.19 -27.49 9.08
C THR A 273 26.95 -27.68 8.19
N ARG A 274 26.48 -26.63 7.49
CA ARG A 274 25.35 -26.67 6.54
C ARG A 274 25.60 -25.71 5.37
N PRO A 275 25.26 -26.11 4.12
CA PRO A 275 25.38 -25.22 2.99
C PRO A 275 24.36 -24.06 3.08
N PRO A 276 24.73 -22.84 2.66
CA PRO A 276 23.78 -21.76 2.54
C PRO A 276 22.73 -22.11 1.47
N LEU A 277 21.47 -21.76 1.71
CA LEU A 277 20.43 -21.89 0.68
C LEU A 277 20.28 -20.53 -0.01
N MET A 278 20.03 -20.56 -1.30
CA MET A 278 19.74 -19.37 -2.09
C MET A 278 18.32 -19.47 -2.65
N GLU A 279 17.54 -18.42 -2.49
CA GLU A 279 16.19 -18.33 -3.08
C GLU A 279 16.28 -17.66 -4.45
N ILE A 280 15.94 -18.39 -5.52
CA ILE A 280 15.89 -17.83 -6.87
C ILE A 280 14.44 -17.63 -7.27
N GLN A 281 14.09 -16.41 -7.66
CA GLN A 281 12.75 -16.05 -8.13
C GLN A 281 12.76 -15.82 -9.63
N ILE A 282 11.99 -16.60 -10.37
CA ILE A 282 11.92 -16.52 -11.83
C ILE A 282 10.55 -15.98 -12.21
N ARG A 283 10.50 -14.99 -13.08
CA ARG A 283 9.25 -14.40 -13.57
C ARG A 283 9.45 -13.68 -14.90
N THR A 284 8.37 -13.40 -15.60
CA THR A 284 8.41 -12.56 -16.80
C THR A 284 8.48 -11.07 -16.43
N ALA A 285 8.85 -10.20 -17.37
CA ALA A 285 8.82 -8.75 -17.18
C ALA A 285 7.40 -8.25 -16.81
N GLU A 286 6.37 -8.82 -17.42
CA GLU A 286 4.97 -8.54 -17.08
C GLU A 286 4.64 -8.95 -15.63
N MET A 287 5.03 -10.16 -15.22
CA MET A 287 4.85 -10.62 -13.84
C MET A 287 5.65 -9.77 -12.85
N ASP A 288 6.83 -9.25 -13.22
CA ASP A 288 7.61 -8.35 -12.37
C ASP A 288 6.94 -6.99 -12.22
N MET A 289 6.41 -6.43 -13.31
CA MET A 289 5.61 -5.20 -13.28
C MET A 289 4.37 -5.36 -12.38
N LEU A 290 3.63 -6.46 -12.53
CA LEU A 290 2.45 -6.75 -11.70
C LEU A 290 2.83 -6.98 -10.22
N ALA A 291 3.93 -7.70 -9.97
CA ALA A 291 4.43 -7.93 -8.62
C ALA A 291 4.92 -6.64 -7.94
N ALA A 292 5.46 -5.69 -8.70
CA ALA A 292 5.80 -4.36 -8.21
C ALA A 292 4.53 -3.54 -7.95
N GLY A 293 3.58 -3.55 -8.90
CA GLY A 293 2.34 -2.77 -8.94
C GLY A 293 1.22 -3.15 -7.97
N GLY A 294 1.38 -4.22 -7.18
CA GLY A 294 0.46 -4.55 -6.07
C GLY A 294 -1.00 -4.80 -6.47
N THR A 295 -1.87 -4.99 -5.45
CA THR A 295 -3.30 -5.26 -5.64
C THR A 295 -4.08 -4.07 -6.19
N ALA A 296 -3.69 -2.82 -5.89
CA ALA A 296 -4.41 -1.66 -6.41
C ALA A 296 -4.20 -1.48 -7.91
N SER A 297 -3.02 -1.81 -8.48
CA SER A 297 -2.91 -1.80 -9.95
C SER A 297 -3.85 -2.82 -10.59
N HIS A 298 -4.12 -3.95 -9.91
CA HIS A 298 -5.00 -4.99 -10.44
C HIS A 298 -6.50 -4.68 -10.23
N ALA A 299 -6.86 -3.95 -9.17
CA ALA A 299 -8.23 -3.48 -8.89
C ALA A 299 -8.59 -2.22 -9.72
N LEU A 300 -7.67 -1.26 -9.86
CA LEU A 300 -7.81 -0.11 -10.76
C LEU A 300 -7.92 -0.54 -12.23
N TYR A 301 -7.24 -1.63 -12.60
CA TYR A 301 -7.19 -2.09 -14.00
C TYR A 301 -8.27 -3.14 -14.35
N LYS A 302 -8.79 -3.91 -13.38
CA LYS A 302 -9.96 -4.80 -13.61
C LYS A 302 -11.31 -4.15 -13.27
N GLY A 303 -11.34 -3.16 -12.38
CA GLY A 303 -12.57 -2.53 -11.89
C GLY A 303 -13.03 -1.31 -12.68
N GLY A 304 -12.52 -1.07 -13.90
CA GLY A 304 -12.97 0.06 -14.74
C GLY A 304 -12.49 1.45 -14.29
N LEU A 305 -12.17 1.62 -13.01
CA LEU A 305 -11.77 2.87 -12.33
C LEU A 305 -10.37 3.37 -12.71
N THR A 306 -10.07 3.39 -14.00
CA THR A 306 -8.98 4.16 -14.61
C THR A 306 -9.36 5.63 -14.80
N ASP A 307 -10.64 5.97 -14.67
CA ASP A 307 -11.15 7.34 -14.75
C ASP A 307 -11.31 7.97 -13.35
N PRO A 308 -10.56 9.03 -13.01
CA PRO A 308 -10.76 9.82 -11.80
C PRO A 308 -12.20 10.31 -11.59
N GLU A 309 -12.99 10.48 -12.66
CA GLU A 309 -14.40 10.90 -12.57
C GLU A 309 -15.32 9.75 -12.11
N GLU A 310 -15.01 8.51 -12.46
CA GLU A 310 -15.79 7.33 -12.05
C GLU A 310 -15.58 7.03 -10.56
N ALA A 311 -14.35 7.21 -10.06
CA ALA A 311 -14.05 7.12 -8.62
C ALA A 311 -14.74 8.22 -7.81
N LYS A 312 -14.77 9.46 -8.33
CA LYS A 312 -15.51 10.57 -7.71
C LYS A 312 -17.02 10.32 -7.68
N ARG A 313 -17.57 9.70 -8.73
CA ARG A 313 -18.98 9.35 -8.83
C ARG A 313 -19.35 8.27 -7.81
N LEU A 314 -18.59 7.18 -7.74
CA LEU A 314 -18.84 6.09 -6.79
C LEU A 314 -18.73 6.59 -5.33
N LYS A 315 -17.79 7.49 -5.06
CA LYS A 315 -17.67 8.21 -3.79
C LYS A 315 -18.93 9.04 -3.46
N ALA A 316 -19.44 9.84 -4.40
CA ALA A 316 -20.64 10.65 -4.16
C ALA A 316 -21.86 9.80 -3.83
N ILE A 317 -21.99 8.66 -4.52
CA ILE A 317 -23.08 7.70 -4.29
C ILE A 317 -22.95 7.06 -2.90
N MET A 318 -21.74 6.64 -2.50
CA MET A 318 -21.50 6.05 -1.18
C MET A 318 -21.82 7.01 -0.04
N MET A 319 -21.50 8.29 -0.21
CA MET A 319 -21.80 9.33 0.76
C MET A 319 -23.30 9.64 0.84
N ALA A 320 -23.99 9.73 -0.30
CA ALA A 320 -25.43 9.95 -0.34
C ALA A 320 -26.20 8.78 0.31
N ALA A 321 -25.77 7.54 0.05
CA ALA A 321 -26.32 6.35 0.68
C ALA A 321 -26.12 6.36 2.20
N ALA A 322 -24.92 6.72 2.67
CA ALA A 322 -24.62 6.87 4.08
C ALA A 322 -25.47 7.96 4.76
N GLU A 323 -25.66 9.10 4.09
CA GLU A 323 -26.44 10.22 4.61
C GLU A 323 -27.94 9.88 4.70
N LEU A 324 -28.48 9.18 3.70
CA LEU A 324 -29.87 8.72 3.71
C LEU A 324 -30.13 7.66 4.78
N ALA A 325 -29.20 6.71 4.94
CA ALA A 325 -29.25 5.73 6.03
C ALA A 325 -29.26 6.43 7.41
N ALA A 326 -28.46 7.47 7.58
CA ALA A 326 -28.42 8.27 8.80
C ALA A 326 -29.68 9.14 9.01
N LEU A 327 -30.32 9.62 7.93
CA LEU A 327 -31.56 10.42 7.99
C LEU A 327 -32.78 9.57 8.36
N ARG A 328 -32.93 8.38 7.76
CA ARG A 328 -34.05 7.45 8.06
C ARG A 328 -34.05 6.98 9.52
N LEU A 329 -32.92 7.02 10.20
CA LEU A 329 -32.80 6.74 11.63
C LEU A 329 -33.39 7.84 12.54
N LYS A 330 -33.43 9.11 12.08
CA LYS A 330 -33.91 10.24 12.89
C LYS A 330 -35.43 10.31 13.03
N ASP A 331 -36.18 9.66 12.14
CA ASP A 331 -37.64 9.68 12.12
C ASP A 331 -38.29 8.64 13.06
N TYR A 332 -37.50 7.90 13.85
CA TYR A 332 -37.99 6.86 14.77
C TYR A 332 -37.99 7.33 16.24
N PRO A 333 -39.09 7.16 17.01
CA PRO A 333 -39.16 7.65 18.38
C PRO A 333 -38.09 7.01 19.28
N SER A 334 -37.47 7.85 20.09
CA SER A 334 -36.36 7.52 21.00
C SER A 334 -36.74 6.48 22.06
N ALA A 335 -35.96 5.40 22.14
CA ALA A 335 -35.73 4.66 23.36
C ALA A 335 -34.26 4.21 23.42
N ASN A 336 -33.62 4.47 24.55
CA ASN A 336 -32.18 4.33 24.83
C ASN A 336 -31.57 2.96 24.45
N LEU A 337 -30.45 3.00 23.72
CA LEU A 337 -29.15 2.32 23.97
C LEU A 337 -28.37 2.29 22.62
N GLU A 338 -27.14 2.78 22.61
CA GLU A 338 -26.22 2.85 21.45
C GLU A 338 -25.96 1.47 20.78
N SER A 339 -26.28 0.37 21.47
CA SER A 339 -26.20 -1.00 20.95
C SER A 339 -27.31 -1.36 19.94
N ASP A 340 -28.43 -0.63 19.89
CA ASP A 340 -29.60 -1.00 19.08
C ASP A 340 -29.72 -0.21 17.76
N HIS A 341 -28.89 0.82 17.54
CA HIS A 341 -28.90 1.61 16.30
C HIS A 341 -28.35 0.84 15.09
N ARG A 342 -27.29 0.06 15.28
CA ARG A 342 -26.57 -0.68 14.22
C ARG A 342 -27.43 -1.76 13.57
N ASN A 343 -28.10 -2.56 14.42
CA ASN A 343 -29.05 -3.59 13.99
C ASN A 343 -30.29 -3.03 13.28
N ARG A 344 -30.62 -1.74 13.44
CA ARG A 344 -31.78 -1.12 12.79
C ARG A 344 -31.52 -0.78 11.33
N VAL A 345 -30.33 -0.28 10.99
CA VAL A 345 -30.00 0.04 9.58
C VAL A 345 -29.87 -1.22 8.75
N PHE A 346 -29.25 -2.27 9.30
CA PHE A 346 -29.15 -3.56 8.62
C PHE A 346 -30.55 -4.11 8.31
N ARG A 347 -31.46 -4.10 9.28
CA ARG A 347 -32.89 -4.48 9.09
C ARG A 347 -33.70 -3.56 8.17
N LEU A 348 -33.23 -2.34 7.91
CA LEU A 348 -33.90 -1.43 6.97
C LEU A 348 -33.50 -1.72 5.51
N LEU A 349 -32.35 -2.35 5.31
CA LEU A 349 -31.83 -2.73 4.00
C LEU A 349 -32.14 -4.20 3.66
N ASP A 350 -32.11 -5.07 4.67
CA ASP A 350 -32.59 -6.46 4.62
C ASP A 350 -34.13 -6.45 4.65
N LYS A 351 -34.75 -6.29 3.47
CA LYS A 351 -36.22 -6.19 3.33
C LYS A 351 -36.89 -7.54 3.50
N ASN A 352 -36.21 -8.61 3.10
CA ASN A 352 -36.74 -9.96 3.17
C ASN A 352 -36.54 -10.60 4.58
N GLY A 353 -35.70 -10.01 5.42
CA GLY A 353 -35.43 -10.42 6.79
C GLY A 353 -34.56 -11.68 6.88
N ASP A 354 -33.77 -11.99 5.86
CA ASP A 354 -32.97 -13.22 5.78
C ASP A 354 -31.61 -13.13 6.51
N GLY A 355 -31.27 -11.96 7.03
CA GLY A 355 -30.03 -11.71 7.75
C GLY A 355 -28.84 -11.39 6.85
N LYS A 356 -29.07 -11.14 5.56
CA LYS A 356 -28.09 -10.73 4.56
C LYS A 356 -28.68 -9.60 3.71
N ILE A 357 -27.85 -8.74 3.13
CA ILE A 357 -28.30 -7.74 2.14
C ILE A 357 -27.91 -8.24 0.76
N SER A 358 -28.92 -8.57 -0.04
CA SER A 358 -28.75 -9.00 -1.42
C SER A 358 -28.40 -7.83 -2.35
N ILE A 359 -27.87 -8.14 -3.53
CA ILE A 359 -27.56 -7.14 -4.54
C ILE A 359 -28.83 -6.46 -5.06
N GLU A 360 -29.95 -7.16 -5.09
CA GLU A 360 -31.26 -6.62 -5.45
C GLU A 360 -31.75 -5.61 -4.42
N GLU A 361 -31.61 -5.88 -3.12
CA GLU A 361 -31.97 -4.96 -2.05
C GLU A 361 -31.08 -3.71 -2.04
N LEU A 362 -29.77 -3.91 -2.27
CA LEU A 362 -28.83 -2.79 -2.42
C LEU A 362 -29.15 -1.95 -3.66
N MET A 363 -29.48 -2.58 -4.79
CA MET A 363 -29.89 -1.91 -6.02
C MET A 363 -31.13 -1.05 -5.80
N GLU A 364 -32.14 -1.58 -5.14
CA GLU A 364 -33.39 -0.84 -4.89
C GLU A 364 -33.14 0.43 -4.06
N VAL A 365 -32.31 0.33 -3.03
CA VAL A 365 -31.92 1.48 -2.19
C VAL A 365 -31.10 2.50 -2.98
N MET A 366 -30.24 2.03 -3.90
CA MET A 366 -29.42 2.91 -4.74
C MET A 366 -30.22 3.57 -5.86
N GLU A 367 -31.22 2.88 -6.43
CA GLU A 367 -32.16 3.46 -7.39
C GLU A 367 -33.04 4.55 -6.75
N GLU A 368 -33.48 4.35 -5.50
CA GLU A 368 -34.16 5.39 -4.72
C GLU A 368 -33.29 6.65 -4.53
N LEU A 369 -31.96 6.49 -4.55
CA LEU A 369 -30.98 7.57 -4.45
C LEU A 369 -30.60 8.21 -5.80
N GLY A 370 -31.23 7.76 -6.89
CA GLY A 370 -30.91 8.22 -8.24
C GLY A 370 -29.56 7.69 -8.78
N ALA A 371 -28.98 6.68 -8.13
CA ALA A 371 -27.83 5.96 -8.65
C ALA A 371 -28.29 4.87 -9.65
N LYS A 372 -27.42 4.50 -10.59
CA LYS A 372 -27.75 3.46 -11.58
C LYS A 372 -27.52 2.08 -10.95
N GLY A 373 -28.28 1.08 -11.38
CA GLY A 373 -28.09 -0.30 -10.94
C GLY A 373 -26.68 -0.88 -11.15
N GLU A 374 -25.91 -0.34 -12.10
CA GLU A 374 -24.49 -0.67 -12.29
C GLU A 374 -23.63 -0.30 -11.07
N ASP A 375 -23.95 0.81 -10.41
CA ASP A 375 -23.20 1.36 -9.25
C ASP A 375 -23.34 0.47 -8.02
N ALA A 376 -24.51 -0.17 -7.88
CA ALA A 376 -24.78 -1.12 -6.81
C ALA A 376 -23.96 -2.40 -6.97
N ARG A 377 -23.68 -2.81 -8.21
CA ARG A 377 -22.83 -3.98 -8.47
C ARG A 377 -21.38 -3.70 -8.16
N GLU A 378 -20.89 -2.53 -8.53
CA GLU A 378 -19.54 -2.08 -8.19
C GLU A 378 -19.38 -1.93 -6.67
N MET A 379 -20.37 -1.33 -6.01
CA MET A 379 -20.37 -1.20 -4.55
C MET A 379 -20.42 -2.56 -3.86
N MET A 380 -21.23 -3.50 -4.35
CA MET A 380 -21.28 -4.87 -3.83
C MET A 380 -19.91 -5.54 -3.94
N GLN A 381 -19.22 -5.44 -5.08
CA GLN A 381 -17.88 -6.00 -5.25
C GLN A 381 -16.83 -5.43 -4.29
N VAL A 382 -17.01 -4.19 -3.83
CA VAL A 382 -16.10 -3.54 -2.88
C VAL A 382 -16.38 -3.96 -1.43
N LEU A 383 -17.64 -4.21 -1.10
CA LEU A 383 -18.09 -4.46 0.27
C LEU A 383 -18.14 -5.96 0.62
N ASP A 384 -18.48 -6.80 -0.36
CA ASP A 384 -18.54 -8.26 -0.26
C ASP A 384 -17.12 -8.83 -0.20
N SER A 385 -16.59 -8.97 1.02
CA SER A 385 -15.21 -9.35 1.26
C SER A 385 -14.98 -10.84 1.02
N ASN A 386 -16.03 -11.65 1.14
CA ASN A 386 -15.98 -13.09 0.92
C ASN A 386 -16.44 -13.51 -0.50
N SER A 387 -16.93 -12.57 -1.29
CA SER A 387 -17.46 -12.76 -2.66
C SER A 387 -18.62 -13.76 -2.72
N ASP A 388 -19.46 -13.81 -1.68
CA ASP A 388 -20.63 -14.71 -1.60
C ASP A 388 -21.88 -14.13 -2.28
N GLY A 389 -21.81 -12.90 -2.79
CA GLY A 389 -22.88 -12.20 -3.49
C GLY A 389 -23.87 -11.49 -2.56
N SER A 390 -23.57 -11.40 -1.27
CA SER A 390 -24.43 -10.77 -0.25
C SER A 390 -23.60 -10.09 0.83
N LEU A 391 -24.15 -9.07 1.51
CA LEU A 391 -23.48 -8.46 2.66
C LEU A 391 -24.00 -9.06 3.95
N SER A 392 -23.11 -9.71 4.69
CA SER A 392 -23.39 -10.17 6.05
C SER A 392 -23.48 -9.01 7.04
N SER A 393 -24.10 -9.25 8.21
CA SER A 393 -24.13 -8.26 9.30
C SER A 393 -22.73 -7.79 9.71
N ASP A 394 -21.71 -8.66 9.66
CA ASP A 394 -20.33 -8.31 10.04
C ASP A 394 -19.66 -7.43 8.98
N GLU A 395 -19.85 -7.73 7.70
CA GLU A 395 -19.36 -6.92 6.58
C GLU A 395 -20.04 -5.55 6.55
N PHE A 396 -21.34 -5.53 6.87
CA PHE A 396 -22.10 -4.30 7.00
C PHE A 396 -21.69 -3.47 8.22
N ASP A 397 -21.40 -4.09 9.36
CA ASP A 397 -20.89 -3.41 10.55
C ASP A 397 -19.50 -2.82 10.30
N LEU A 398 -18.63 -3.55 9.60
CA LEU A 398 -17.33 -3.05 9.15
C LEU A 398 -17.50 -1.83 8.22
N PHE A 399 -18.46 -1.91 7.29
CA PHE A 399 -18.81 -0.79 6.43
C PHE A 399 -19.31 0.41 7.23
N GLN A 400 -20.22 0.23 8.19
CA GLN A 400 -20.73 1.32 9.02
C GLN A 400 -19.65 1.99 9.86
N LYS A 401 -18.81 1.21 10.54
CA LYS A 401 -17.67 1.74 11.30
C LYS A 401 -16.74 2.53 10.39
N GLN A 402 -16.50 2.02 9.19
CA GLN A 402 -15.71 2.71 8.18
C GLN A 402 -16.40 4.01 7.77
N VAL A 403 -17.70 4.01 7.46
CA VAL A 403 -18.51 5.19 7.08
C VAL A 403 -18.60 6.24 8.19
N GLU A 404 -18.69 5.84 9.46
CA GLU A 404 -18.74 6.77 10.58
C GLU A 404 -17.38 7.44 10.80
N LEU A 405 -16.30 6.65 10.74
CA LEU A 405 -14.93 7.18 10.73
C LEU A 405 -14.74 8.16 9.56
N MET A 406 -15.14 7.76 8.36
CA MET A 406 -15.14 8.56 7.14
C MET A 406 -15.85 9.92 7.29
N ARG A 407 -17.08 9.90 7.83
CA ARG A 407 -17.88 11.10 8.09
C ARG A 407 -17.19 12.03 9.08
N ASN A 408 -16.59 11.48 10.14
CA ASN A 408 -15.84 12.25 11.12
C ASN A 408 -14.59 12.90 10.48
N LEU A 409 -13.89 12.19 9.59
CA LEU A 409 -12.72 12.70 8.86
C LEU A 409 -13.09 13.84 7.90
N GLU A 410 -14.28 13.79 7.28
CA GLU A 410 -14.80 14.82 6.39
C GLU A 410 -15.36 16.04 7.14
N TYR A 411 -16.08 15.82 8.24
CA TYR A 411 -16.56 16.92 9.10
C TYR A 411 -15.37 17.76 9.60
N ARG A 412 -14.30 17.09 10.05
CA ARG A 412 -13.04 17.77 10.41
C ARG A 412 -12.38 18.49 9.22
N ASP A 413 -12.53 18.00 7.99
CA ASP A 413 -12.02 18.68 6.78
C ASP A 413 -12.84 19.92 6.39
N ILE A 414 -14.17 19.86 6.51
CA ILE A 414 -15.04 21.01 6.29
C ILE A 414 -14.77 22.06 7.37
N GLU A 415 -14.61 21.64 8.62
CA GLU A 415 -14.26 22.51 9.73
C GLU A 415 -12.88 23.15 9.51
N CYS A 416 -11.86 22.37 9.13
CA CYS A 416 -10.53 22.91 8.79
C CYS A 416 -10.59 23.87 7.61
N LYS A 417 -11.33 23.56 6.53
CA LYS A 417 -11.55 24.49 5.40
C LYS A 417 -12.26 25.76 5.83
N THR A 418 -13.26 25.64 6.70
CA THR A 418 -14.03 26.78 7.22
C THR A 418 -13.16 27.66 8.14
N LEU A 419 -12.31 27.05 8.97
CA LEU A 419 -11.34 27.74 9.81
C LEU A 419 -10.23 28.41 8.98
N LEU A 420 -9.72 27.73 7.95
CA LEU A 420 -8.77 28.31 6.99
C LEU A 420 -9.39 29.50 6.26
N ASN A 421 -10.60 29.35 5.72
CA ASN A 421 -11.29 30.43 5.02
C ASN A 421 -11.63 31.59 5.97
N LYS A 422 -12.02 31.33 7.21
CA LYS A 422 -12.22 32.38 8.23
C LYS A 422 -10.92 33.09 8.56
N LYS A 423 -9.80 32.39 8.70
CA LYS A 423 -8.49 33.02 8.93
C LYS A 423 -8.01 33.83 7.73
N LEU A 424 -8.20 33.32 6.51
CA LEU A 424 -7.92 34.03 5.25
C LEU A 424 -8.77 35.30 5.11
N HIS A 425 -10.05 35.28 5.51
CA HIS A 425 -10.91 36.46 5.49
C HIS A 425 -10.67 37.44 6.66
N MET A 426 -10.14 36.97 7.80
CA MET A 426 -9.73 37.86 8.90
C MET A 426 -8.44 38.63 8.56
N GLU A 427 -7.56 38.09 7.71
CA GLU A 427 -6.33 38.77 7.29
C GLU A 427 -6.55 39.95 6.34
N ASP A 428 -7.66 39.98 5.58
CA ASP A 428 -8.04 41.15 4.76
C ASP A 428 -8.44 42.38 5.61
N GLY A 429 -8.77 42.18 6.90
CA GLY A 429 -9.25 43.23 7.80
C GLY A 429 -8.24 43.75 8.82
N ILE A 430 -7.15 43.03 9.11
CA ILE A 430 -6.23 43.39 10.20
C ILE A 430 -4.77 43.29 9.73
N ARG A 431 -4.24 44.41 9.23
CA ARG A 431 -2.79 44.60 9.14
C ARG A 431 -2.19 44.65 10.56
N LYS A 432 -1.19 43.78 10.78
CA LYS A 432 -0.25 43.65 11.91
C LYS A 432 -0.67 42.67 13.01
N VAL A 433 -0.05 41.46 13.02
CA VAL A 433 0.75 40.95 14.17
C VAL A 433 1.87 40.01 13.66
N VAL A 434 3.10 40.52 13.70
CA VAL A 434 4.38 39.92 14.14
C VAL A 434 4.70 38.44 13.82
N ILE A 435 5.72 38.27 12.97
CA ILE A 435 6.67 37.15 12.94
C ILE A 435 7.52 37.19 14.22
N PHE A 436 7.53 36.14 15.07
CA PHE A 436 8.71 35.59 15.78
C PHE A 436 8.38 34.35 16.66
N PHE A 437 9.32 33.40 16.70
CA PHE A 437 9.39 32.10 17.41
C PHE A 437 9.29 32.12 18.97
N ALA A 438 8.86 31.00 19.57
CA ALA A 438 9.33 30.39 20.86
C ALA A 438 8.61 29.03 21.05
N VAL A 439 9.17 27.85 21.39
CA VAL A 439 10.16 27.42 22.40
C VAL A 439 9.86 27.95 23.81
N ASN A 440 8.96 27.28 24.53
CA ASN A 440 9.12 26.77 25.91
C ASN A 440 7.76 26.30 26.46
N PHE A 441 7.68 25.04 26.89
CA PHE A 441 6.70 24.60 27.89
C PHE A 441 7.47 24.31 29.17
N GLY A 442 7.08 24.97 30.25
CA GLY A 442 7.46 24.63 31.61
C GLY A 442 6.20 24.66 32.49
N CYS A 443 5.83 23.49 32.99
CA CYS A 443 5.65 23.18 34.41
C CYS A 443 5.84 21.67 34.57
#